data_AF-A0A438WIT0-F1
#
_entry.id   AF-A0A438WIT0-F1
#
_cell.length_a   1.000
_cell.length_b   1.000
_cell.length_c   1.000
_cell.angle_alpha   90.00
_cell.angle_beta   90.00
_cell.angle_gamma   90.00
#
_symmetry.space_group_name_H-M   'P 1'
#
loop_
_entity.id
_entity.type
_entity.pdbx_description
1 polymer ?
#
loop_
_entity_poly.entity_id
_entity_poly.type
_entity_poly.pdbx_seq_one_letter_code
_entity_poly.pdbx_strand_id
1 'polypeptide(L)'
;NNAKEIARVNGHTLVIGATGSGKSTLISFLMMSALKYQNMRLLAFDRMQGLYSFTKFFKGHYHDGQSFSINPFCLEPNLQNLEFLQSFFLSMFDLAPSRDKEALEDMNAVFSAIKSLYETLYPKAFSLLDFKETLKRTSSNQLGLSLEPYLNNPLFNALNDAFNSNAFLNVINLDA
;
A
#
# COMPACT_ATOMS: atom_id res chain seq x y z
N ASN A 1 -16.87 -32.31 18.66
CA ASN A 1 -17.43 -31.00 18.30
C ASN A 1 -16.88 -30.54 16.96
N ASN A 2 -17.52 -30.98 15.88
CA ASN A 2 -17.17 -30.56 14.52
C ASN A 2 -17.84 -29.21 14.24
N ALA A 3 -17.12 -28.11 14.46
CA ALA A 3 -17.50 -26.85 13.86
C ALA A 3 -17.36 -27.01 12.35
N LYS A 4 -18.50 -27.10 11.63
CA LYS A 4 -18.53 -26.99 10.17
C LYS A 4 -17.78 -25.71 9.80
N GLU A 5 -16.65 -25.86 9.12
CA GLU A 5 -15.92 -24.76 8.52
C GLU A 5 -16.87 -24.07 7.54
N ILE A 6 -17.34 -22.87 7.92
CA ILE A 6 -18.21 -22.07 7.06
C ILE A 6 -17.35 -21.63 5.90
N ALA A 7 -17.61 -22.16 4.70
CA ALA A 7 -16.91 -21.76 3.49
C ALA A 7 -17.01 -20.24 3.33
N ARG A 8 -15.88 -19.55 3.44
CA ARG A 8 -15.79 -18.12 3.13
C ARG A 8 -15.93 -17.98 1.62
N VAL A 9 -17.05 -17.41 1.17
CA VAL A 9 -17.28 -17.14 -0.25
C VAL A 9 -16.66 -15.78 -0.59
N ASN A 10 -15.92 -15.70 -1.70
CA ASN A 10 -15.30 -14.46 -2.14
C ASN A 10 -16.38 -13.43 -2.56
N GLY A 11 -16.26 -12.19 -2.07
CA GLY A 11 -17.20 -11.10 -2.33
C GLY A 11 -16.82 -10.18 -3.50
N HIS A 12 -15.95 -10.63 -4.41
CA HIS A 12 -15.51 -9.81 -5.55
C HIS A 12 -16.70 -9.44 -6.45
N THR A 13 -16.84 -8.16 -6.76
CA THR A 13 -17.98 -7.63 -7.51
C THR A 13 -17.50 -6.60 -8.54
N LEU A 14 -17.98 -6.71 -9.78
CA LEU A 14 -17.74 -5.75 -10.85
C LEU A 14 -19.06 -5.03 -11.19
N VAL A 15 -19.05 -3.70 -11.16
CA VAL A 15 -20.21 -2.86 -11.51
C VAL A 15 -19.92 -2.11 -12.81
N ILE A 16 -20.76 -2.33 -13.83
CA ILE A 16 -20.62 -1.69 -15.15
C ILE A 16 -21.84 -0.82 -15.43
N GLY A 17 -21.61 0.38 -15.97
CA GLY A 17 -22.69 1.29 -16.37
C GLY A 17 -22.15 2.59 -16.96
N ALA A 18 -22.94 3.28 -17.75
CA ALA A 18 -22.59 4.57 -18.35
C ALA A 18 -22.39 5.67 -17.28
N THR A 19 -21.73 6.78 -17.64
CA THR A 19 -21.67 7.96 -16.77
C THR A 19 -23.08 8.44 -16.45
N GLY A 20 -23.35 8.79 -15.19
CA GLY A 20 -24.70 9.16 -14.73
C GLY A 20 -25.64 7.98 -14.41
N SER A 21 -25.25 6.72 -14.67
CA SER A 21 -26.11 5.55 -14.39
C SER A 21 -26.25 5.17 -12.91
N GLY A 22 -25.73 6.00 -11.98
CA GLY A 22 -25.81 5.74 -10.54
C GLY A 22 -24.74 4.79 -9.97
N LYS A 23 -23.63 4.54 -10.67
CA LYS A 23 -22.55 3.65 -10.17
C LYS A 23 -22.04 4.07 -8.79
N SER A 24 -21.66 5.33 -8.62
CA SER A 24 -21.16 5.84 -7.34
C SER A 24 -22.23 5.75 -6.24
N THR A 25 -23.50 6.03 -6.58
CA THR A 25 -24.63 5.86 -5.66
C THR A 25 -24.76 4.41 -5.18
N LEU A 26 -24.69 3.44 -6.10
CA LEU A 26 -24.74 2.02 -5.75
C LEU A 26 -23.56 1.61 -4.85
N ILE A 27 -22.34 2.03 -5.19
CA ILE A 27 -21.14 1.73 -4.40
C ILE A 27 -21.25 2.35 -3.00
N SER A 28 -21.66 3.61 -2.88
CA SER A 28 -21.90 4.26 -1.58
C SER A 28 -22.96 3.53 -0.76
N PHE A 29 -24.03 3.05 -1.39
CA PHE A 29 -25.06 2.26 -0.71
C PHE A 29 -24.51 0.92 -0.18
N LEU A 30 -23.71 0.21 -0.97
CA LEU A 30 -23.06 -1.04 -0.55
C LEU A 30 -22.06 -0.79 0.59
N MET A 31 -21.24 0.26 0.48
CA MET A 31 -20.31 0.68 1.53
C MET A 31 -21.05 0.99 2.83
N MET A 32 -22.09 1.81 2.79
CA MET A 32 -22.95 2.09 3.95
C MET A 32 -23.53 0.80 4.55
N SER A 33 -24.03 -0.10 3.71
CA SER A 33 -24.59 -1.38 4.16
C SER A 33 -23.55 -2.27 4.84
N ALA A 34 -22.28 -2.17 4.43
CA ALA A 34 -21.17 -2.88 5.04
C ALA A 34 -20.77 -2.31 6.41
N LEU A 35 -21.03 -1.01 6.67
CA LEU A 35 -20.70 -0.36 7.96
C LEU A 35 -21.49 -0.93 9.15
N LYS A 36 -22.55 -1.70 8.93
CA LYS A 36 -23.27 -2.40 10.01
C LYS A 36 -22.45 -3.53 10.65
N TYR A 37 -21.41 -4.03 9.97
CA TYR A 37 -20.56 -5.10 10.48
C TYR A 37 -19.46 -4.51 11.35
N GLN A 38 -19.33 -5.03 12.58
CA GLN A 38 -18.28 -4.61 13.50
C GLN A 38 -16.90 -4.88 12.89
N ASN A 39 -15.95 -3.96 13.12
CA ASN A 39 -14.58 -4.00 12.58
C ASN A 39 -14.47 -3.92 11.05
N MET A 40 -15.54 -3.59 10.33
CA MET A 40 -15.46 -3.30 8.90
C MET A 40 -14.55 -2.09 8.66
N ARG A 41 -13.54 -2.25 7.81
CA ARG A 41 -12.66 -1.18 7.34
C ARG A 41 -12.79 -1.09 5.83
N LEU A 42 -13.06 0.11 5.35
CA LEU A 42 -13.26 0.42 3.94
C LEU A 42 -12.10 1.28 3.45
N LEU A 43 -11.46 0.81 2.38
CA LEU A 43 -10.55 1.59 1.57
C LEU A 43 -11.21 1.77 0.20
N ALA A 44 -11.41 3.01 -0.22
CA ALA A 44 -11.97 3.33 -1.52
C ALA A 44 -11.02 4.22 -2.33
N PHE A 45 -10.95 3.97 -3.63
CA PHE A 45 -10.30 4.84 -4.58
C PHE A 45 -11.40 5.57 -5.35
N ASP A 46 -11.39 6.89 -5.28
CA ASP A 46 -12.44 7.74 -5.79
C ASP A 46 -11.94 8.57 -6.98
N ARG A 47 -12.75 8.64 -8.02
CA ARG A 47 -12.50 9.48 -9.19
C ARG A 47 -13.68 10.43 -9.34
N MET A 48 -13.39 11.65 -9.76
CA MET A 48 -14.30 12.78 -9.89
C MET A 48 -15.00 13.17 -8.58
N GLN A 49 -14.36 12.88 -7.45
CA GLN A 49 -14.84 13.21 -6.10
C GLN A 49 -16.25 12.65 -5.77
N GLY A 50 -16.64 11.53 -6.40
CA GLY A 50 -17.97 10.94 -6.25
C GLY A 50 -18.27 10.43 -4.84
N LEU A 51 -17.24 10.16 -4.03
CA LEU A 51 -17.35 9.70 -2.66
C LEU A 51 -17.04 10.79 -1.63
N TYR A 52 -16.74 12.03 -2.03
CA TYR A 52 -16.37 13.11 -1.11
C TYR A 52 -17.47 13.37 -0.05
N SER A 53 -18.69 13.68 -0.49
CA SER A 53 -19.81 13.96 0.41
C SER A 53 -20.16 12.76 1.29
N PHE A 54 -20.11 11.54 0.74
CA PHE A 54 -20.31 10.30 1.48
C PHE A 54 -19.28 10.18 2.62
N THR A 55 -18.01 10.38 2.31
CA THR A 55 -16.92 10.26 3.27
C THR A 55 -17.05 11.27 4.39
N LYS A 56 -17.36 12.53 4.07
CA LYS A 56 -17.59 13.58 5.08
C LYS A 56 -18.80 13.29 5.96
N PHE A 57 -19.91 12.81 5.37
CA PHE A 57 -21.13 12.46 6.12
C PHE A 57 -20.86 11.38 7.17
N PHE A 58 -20.12 10.33 6.79
CA PHE A 58 -19.74 9.25 7.70
C PHE A 58 -18.57 9.62 8.62
N LYS A 59 -17.97 10.82 8.50
CA LYS A 59 -16.76 11.24 9.23
C LYS A 59 -15.55 10.33 8.96
N GLY A 60 -15.45 9.82 7.74
CA GLY A 60 -14.25 9.13 7.24
C GLY A 60 -13.14 10.10 6.84
N HIS A 61 -11.98 9.54 6.48
CA HIS A 61 -10.84 10.29 6.00
C HIS A 61 -10.86 10.33 4.47
N TYR A 62 -11.02 11.53 3.91
CA TYR A 62 -10.91 11.77 2.48
C TYR A 62 -9.55 12.42 2.21
N HIS A 63 -8.68 11.68 1.51
CA HIS A 63 -7.34 12.10 1.13
C HIS A 63 -7.42 12.79 -0.24
N ASP A 64 -7.25 14.11 -0.25
CA ASP A 64 -7.35 14.97 -1.43
C ASP A 64 -6.01 15.20 -2.15
N GLY A 65 -5.00 14.40 -1.81
CA GLY A 65 -3.62 14.48 -2.31
C GLY A 65 -2.76 15.56 -1.64
N GLN A 66 -3.36 16.52 -0.92
CA GLN A 66 -2.61 17.52 -0.17
C GLN A 66 -2.18 16.90 1.17
N SER A 67 -0.88 16.65 1.32
CA SER A 67 -0.29 15.96 2.48
C SER A 67 -0.65 14.47 2.61
N PHE A 68 -0.62 13.74 1.50
CA PHE A 68 -0.74 12.29 1.49
C PHE A 68 0.63 11.62 1.29
N SER A 69 1.00 10.72 2.18
CA SER A 69 2.23 9.94 2.13
C SER A 69 1.98 8.48 2.45
N ILE A 70 2.74 7.60 1.83
CA ILE A 70 2.71 6.16 2.04
C ILE A 70 4.14 5.73 2.36
N ASN A 71 4.35 5.24 3.58
CA ASN A 71 5.62 4.65 3.97
C ASN A 71 5.41 3.17 4.33
N PRO A 72 5.78 2.23 3.44
CA PRO A 72 5.59 0.80 3.71
C PRO A 72 6.50 0.30 4.85
N PHE A 73 7.55 1.05 5.22
CA PHE A 73 8.45 0.74 6.33
C PHE A 73 7.88 1.07 7.72
N CYS A 74 6.71 1.70 7.81
CA CYS A 74 6.01 1.92 9.08
C CYS A 74 5.45 0.63 9.70
N LEU A 75 5.48 -0.48 8.96
CA LEU A 75 4.99 -1.79 9.42
C LEU A 75 5.98 -2.43 10.43
N GLU A 76 5.44 -3.12 11.45
CA GLU A 76 6.25 -3.85 12.43
C GLU A 76 7.07 -4.98 11.76
N PRO A 77 8.29 -5.30 12.24
CA PRO A 77 9.17 -6.33 11.66
C PRO A 77 8.72 -7.76 12.00
N ASN A 78 7.51 -8.14 11.59
CA ASN A 78 7.06 -9.53 11.61
C ASN A 78 7.28 -10.19 10.24
N LEU A 79 7.23 -11.52 10.19
CA LEU A 79 7.50 -12.30 8.98
C LEU A 79 6.64 -11.84 7.80
N GLN A 80 5.33 -11.64 8.02
CA GLN A 80 4.39 -11.25 6.97
C GLN A 80 4.72 -9.87 6.37
N ASN A 81 5.08 -8.90 7.21
CA ASN A 81 5.42 -7.54 6.76
C ASN A 81 6.77 -7.51 6.01
N LEU A 82 7.75 -8.31 6.46
CA LEU A 82 9.04 -8.44 5.77
C LEU A 82 8.88 -9.11 4.40
N GLU A 83 8.08 -10.18 4.30
CA GLU A 83 7.75 -10.85 3.04
C GLU A 83 6.97 -9.92 2.09
N PHE A 84 6.05 -9.10 2.62
CA PHE A 84 5.37 -8.06 1.85
C PHE A 84 6.36 -7.06 1.27
N LEU A 85 7.25 -6.48 2.10
CA LEU A 85 8.24 -5.50 1.64
C LEU A 85 9.17 -6.08 0.58
N GLN A 86 9.63 -7.31 0.78
CA GLN A 86 10.44 -8.01 -0.21
C GLN A 86 9.67 -8.13 -1.54
N SER A 87 8.45 -8.67 -1.51
CA SER A 87 7.63 -8.83 -2.72
C SER A 87 7.32 -7.50 -3.41
N PHE A 88 7.07 -6.46 -2.62
CA PHE A 88 6.80 -5.11 -3.09
C PHE A 88 7.99 -4.54 -3.87
N PHE A 89 9.19 -4.55 -3.29
CA PHE A 89 10.38 -4.03 -3.95
C PHE A 89 10.83 -4.89 -5.13
N LEU A 90 10.72 -6.21 -5.05
CA LEU A 90 11.00 -7.08 -6.20
C LEU A 90 10.07 -6.76 -7.37
N SER A 91 8.78 -6.56 -7.12
CA SER A 91 7.82 -6.12 -8.15
C SER A 91 8.16 -4.74 -8.71
N MET A 92 8.54 -3.79 -7.85
CA MET A 92 8.95 -2.44 -8.24
C MET A 92 10.19 -2.44 -9.15
N PHE A 93 11.13 -3.36 -8.92
CA PHE A 93 12.34 -3.51 -9.71
C PHE A 93 12.18 -4.47 -10.91
N ASP A 94 10.98 -4.99 -11.16
CA ASP A 94 10.71 -6.01 -12.18
C ASP A 94 11.62 -7.25 -12.04
N LEU A 95 11.93 -7.63 -10.80
CA LEU A 95 12.77 -8.77 -10.48
C LEU A 95 11.92 -10.00 -10.23
N ALA A 96 12.07 -11.00 -11.11
CA ALA A 96 11.48 -12.31 -10.96
C ALA A 96 12.54 -13.37 -10.63
N PRO A 97 12.17 -14.48 -9.96
CA PRO A 97 13.06 -15.61 -9.74
C PRO A 97 13.62 -16.12 -11.08
N SER A 98 14.92 -15.95 -11.28
CA SER A 98 15.62 -16.34 -12.50
C SER A 98 16.94 -17.03 -12.16
N ARG A 99 17.55 -17.68 -13.17
CA ARG A 99 18.91 -18.25 -13.04
C ARG A 99 20.00 -17.22 -13.37
N ASP A 100 19.61 -15.98 -13.63
CA ASP A 100 20.54 -14.90 -13.88
C ASP A 100 21.26 -14.53 -12.58
N LYS A 101 22.60 -14.49 -12.64
CA LYS A 101 23.44 -14.17 -11.49
C LYS A 101 23.25 -12.72 -11.06
N GLU A 102 23.03 -11.81 -12.01
CA GLU A 102 22.82 -10.40 -11.72
C GLU A 102 21.49 -10.20 -10.99
N ALA A 103 20.41 -10.82 -11.48
CA ALA A 103 19.10 -10.77 -10.83
C ALA A 103 19.14 -11.39 -9.41
N LEU A 104 19.88 -12.48 -9.21
CA LEU A 104 20.05 -13.10 -7.90
C LEU A 104 20.82 -12.19 -6.93
N GLU A 105 21.86 -11.51 -7.42
CA GLU A 105 22.60 -10.52 -6.65
C GLU A 105 21.68 -9.36 -6.21
N ASP A 106 20.88 -8.84 -7.14
CA ASP A 106 19.91 -7.77 -6.88
C ASP A 106 18.85 -8.19 -5.86
N MET A 107 18.26 -9.37 -6.00
CA MET A 107 17.32 -9.93 -5.02
C MET A 107 17.93 -10.03 -3.61
N ASN A 108 19.17 -10.50 -3.51
CA ASN A 108 19.88 -10.61 -2.24
C ASN A 108 20.22 -9.24 -1.63
N ALA A 109 20.54 -8.24 -2.46
CA ALA A 109 20.78 -6.87 -2.03
C ALA A 109 19.51 -6.25 -1.43
N VAL A 110 18.35 -6.42 -2.07
CA VAL A 110 17.04 -5.98 -1.54
C VAL A 110 16.74 -6.61 -0.19
N PHE A 111 16.84 -7.94 -0.09
CA PHE A 111 16.58 -8.66 1.17
C PHE A 111 17.51 -8.20 2.30
N SER A 112 18.81 -8.08 2.00
CA SER A 112 19.81 -7.66 2.98
C SER A 112 19.56 -6.22 3.45
N ALA A 113 19.15 -5.33 2.55
CA ALA A 113 18.89 -3.94 2.89
C ALA A 113 17.65 -3.77 3.78
N ILE A 114 16.54 -4.45 3.48
CA ILE A 114 15.35 -4.46 4.34
C ILE A 114 15.71 -4.94 5.74
N LYS A 115 16.41 -6.07 5.83
CA LYS A 115 16.83 -6.64 7.13
C LYS A 115 17.73 -5.66 7.90
N SER A 116 18.74 -5.10 7.23
CA SER A 116 19.68 -4.15 7.85
C SER A 116 18.98 -2.91 8.37
N LEU A 117 17.99 -2.35 7.65
CA LEU A 117 17.22 -1.20 8.11
C LEU A 117 16.47 -1.50 9.42
N TYR A 118 15.74 -2.61 9.46
CA TYR A 118 15.00 -2.99 10.66
C TYR A 118 15.92 -3.34 11.83
N GLU A 119 17.09 -3.92 11.59
CA GLU A 119 18.07 -4.21 12.66
C GLU A 119 18.74 -2.93 13.21
N THR A 120 18.89 -1.89 12.40
CA THR A 120 19.68 -0.70 12.76
C THR A 120 18.83 0.49 13.21
N LEU A 121 17.67 0.71 12.60
CA LEU A 121 16.87 1.91 12.81
C LEU A 121 15.59 1.66 13.62
N TYR A 122 14.97 0.48 13.52
CA TYR A 122 13.74 0.18 14.27
C TYR A 122 13.98 0.27 15.80
N PRO A 123 13.09 0.89 16.60
CA PRO A 123 11.73 1.35 16.26
C PRO A 123 11.63 2.79 15.72
N LYS A 124 12.74 3.44 15.36
CA LYS A 124 12.67 4.74 14.67
C LYS A 124 12.15 4.55 13.26
N ALA A 125 11.39 5.52 12.77
CA ALA A 125 10.93 5.54 11.39
C ALA A 125 12.11 5.76 10.42
N PHE A 126 12.02 5.14 9.25
CA PHE A 126 12.96 5.28 8.15
C PHE A 126 12.21 5.33 6.82
N SER A 127 12.84 5.94 5.83
CA SER A 127 12.27 6.35 4.54
C SER A 127 12.79 5.50 3.37
N LEU A 128 12.28 5.78 2.17
CA LEU A 128 12.79 5.20 0.93
C LEU A 128 14.25 5.61 0.64
N LEU A 129 14.65 6.81 1.07
CA LEU A 129 16.04 7.27 0.97
C LEU A 129 16.97 6.40 1.82
N ASP A 130 16.60 6.12 3.08
CA ASP A 130 17.38 5.25 3.95
C ASP A 130 17.54 3.85 3.34
N PHE A 131 16.48 3.34 2.70
CA PHE A 131 16.53 2.09 1.95
C PHE A 131 17.50 2.17 0.77
N LYS A 132 17.44 3.22 -0.04
CA LYS A 132 18.40 3.43 -1.14
C LYS A 132 19.84 3.45 -0.63
N GLU A 133 20.12 4.15 0.46
CA GLU A 133 21.46 4.28 1.03
C GLU A 133 21.97 2.97 1.63
N THR A 134 21.07 2.08 2.06
CA THR A 134 21.41 0.76 2.60
C THR A 134 21.64 -0.28 1.49
N LEU A 135 21.12 -0.05 0.28
CA LEU A 135 21.33 -0.96 -0.85
C LEU A 135 22.82 -1.05 -1.21
N LYS A 136 23.34 -2.28 -1.18
CA LYS A 136 24.70 -2.56 -1.68
C LYS A 136 24.71 -2.37 -3.19
N ARG A 137 25.83 -1.82 -3.69
CA ARG A 137 26.07 -1.75 -5.13
C ARG A 137 26.22 -3.17 -5.70
N THR A 138 25.38 -3.50 -6.66
CA THR A 138 25.38 -4.76 -7.39
C THR A 138 26.00 -4.58 -8.78
N SER A 139 26.19 -5.70 -9.50
CA SER A 139 26.74 -5.70 -10.86
C SER A 139 25.85 -4.94 -11.86
N SER A 140 24.53 -5.03 -11.73
CA SER A 140 23.57 -4.31 -12.58
C SER A 140 23.62 -2.80 -12.33
N ASN A 141 23.89 -2.40 -11.08
CA ASN A 141 23.87 -1.02 -10.61
C ASN A 141 22.53 -0.29 -10.90
N GLN A 142 21.43 -1.04 -11.08
CA GLN A 142 20.13 -0.49 -11.47
C GLN A 142 19.26 -0.14 -10.26
N LEU A 143 19.34 -0.89 -9.16
CA LEU A 143 18.45 -0.74 -8.01
C LEU A 143 18.36 0.70 -7.48
N GLY A 144 19.51 1.30 -7.18
CA GLY A 144 19.56 2.67 -6.66
C GLY A 144 19.08 3.72 -7.65
N LEU A 145 19.29 3.51 -8.96
CA LEU A 145 18.84 4.39 -10.03
C LEU A 145 17.32 4.32 -10.20
N SER A 146 16.75 3.11 -10.14
CA SER A 146 15.30 2.88 -10.23
C SER A 146 14.52 3.57 -9.11
N LEU A 147 15.14 3.86 -7.97
CA LEU A 147 14.50 4.58 -6.87
C LEU A 147 14.51 6.10 -7.03
N GLU A 148 15.39 6.68 -7.85
CA GLU A 148 15.57 8.14 -7.98
C GLU A 148 14.29 8.92 -8.31
N PRO A 149 13.43 8.47 -9.24
CA PRO A 149 12.19 9.17 -9.56
C PRO A 149 11.24 9.33 -8.35
N TYR A 150 11.36 8.46 -7.35
CA TYR A 150 10.46 8.39 -6.20
C TYR A 150 10.93 9.20 -5.00
N LEU A 151 12.24 9.46 -4.87
CA LEU A 151 12.82 10.12 -3.68
C LEU A 151 12.38 11.57 -3.51
N ASN A 152 12.14 12.26 -4.62
CA ASN A 152 11.71 13.66 -4.61
C ASN A 152 10.20 13.82 -4.39
N ASN A 153 9.46 12.71 -4.36
CA ASN A 153 8.02 12.73 -4.16
C ASN A 153 7.68 12.40 -2.69
N PRO A 154 7.09 13.35 -1.93
CA PRO A 154 6.68 13.12 -0.55
C PRO A 154 5.73 11.94 -0.37
N LEU A 155 5.00 11.54 -1.42
CA LEU A 155 4.13 10.37 -1.41
C LEU A 155 4.89 9.09 -1.07
N PHE A 156 6.14 8.95 -1.53
CA PHE A 156 6.92 7.71 -1.41
C PHE A 156 8.09 7.78 -0.43
N ASN A 157 8.57 8.98 -0.08
CA ASN A 157 9.78 9.17 0.70
C ASN A 157 9.56 9.85 2.07
N ALA A 158 8.32 9.98 2.53
CA ALA A 158 8.05 10.47 3.87
C ALA A 158 8.45 9.45 4.95
N LEU A 159 8.79 9.93 6.15
CA LEU A 159 9.01 9.07 7.31
C LEU A 159 7.71 8.50 7.89
N ASN A 160 6.58 9.19 7.68
CA ASN A 160 5.29 8.84 8.25
C ASN A 160 4.33 8.33 7.18
N ASP A 161 3.42 7.44 7.57
CA ASP A 161 2.28 7.03 6.77
C ASP A 161 1.06 7.93 7.06
N ALA A 162 0.36 8.37 6.02
CA ALA A 162 -0.84 9.19 6.12
C ALA A 162 -2.10 8.35 6.42
N PHE A 163 -2.05 7.03 6.23
CA PHE A 163 -3.19 6.17 6.54
C PHE A 163 -3.41 6.05 8.04
N ASN A 164 -4.60 6.46 8.49
CA ASN A 164 -5.07 6.12 9.82
C ASN A 164 -5.56 4.66 9.81
N SER A 165 -4.76 3.76 10.36
CA SER A 165 -5.08 2.32 10.46
C SER A 165 -6.30 2.03 11.35
N ASN A 166 -6.70 2.98 12.20
CA ASN A 166 -7.90 2.91 13.03
C ASN A 166 -9.14 3.53 12.38
N ALA A 167 -9.00 4.21 11.24
CA ALA A 167 -10.14 4.74 10.51
C ALA A 167 -10.92 3.62 9.84
N PHE A 168 -12.24 3.63 10.03
CA PHE A 168 -13.13 2.65 9.40
C PHE A 168 -13.38 2.96 7.92
N LEU A 169 -13.13 4.20 7.47
CA LEU A 169 -13.30 4.64 6.08
C LEU A 169 -12.14 5.56 5.69
N ASN A 170 -11.31 5.09 4.76
CA ASN A 170 -10.31 5.88 4.05
C ASN A 170 -10.70 5.94 2.57
N VAL A 171 -10.70 7.14 2.00
CA VAL A 171 -10.98 7.36 0.57
C VAL A 171 -9.86 8.18 -0.04
N ILE A 172 -9.32 7.73 -1.16
CA ILE A 172 -8.21 8.37 -1.87
C ILE A 172 -8.75 8.96 -3.16
N ASN A 173 -8.59 10.27 -3.33
CA ASN A 173 -8.88 10.93 -4.60
C ASN A 173 -7.80 10.59 -5.63
N LEU A 174 -8.19 10.02 -6.75
CA LEU A 174 -7.30 9.66 -7.86
C LEU A 174 -7.08 10.79 -8.87
N ASP A 175 -7.79 11.91 -8.74
CA ASP A 175 -7.61 13.08 -9.62
C ASP A 175 -6.65 14.13 -9.02
N ALA A 176 -6.13 13.88 -7.82
CA ALA A 176 -5.23 14.78 -7.10
C ALA A 176 -3.78 14.64 -7.55
#